data_AF-A0A7J6A420-F1
#
_entry.id   AF-A0A7J6A420-F1
#
_cell.length_a   1.000
_cell.length_b   1.000
_cell.length_c   1.000
_cell.angle_alpha   90.00
_cell.angle_beta   90.00
_cell.angle_gamma   90.00
#
_symmetry.space_group_name_H-M   'P 1'
#
loop_
_entity.id
_entity.type
_entity.pdbx_description
1 polymer ?
#
loop_
_entity_poly.entity_id
_entity_poly.type
_entity_poly.pdbx_seq_one_letter_code
_entity_poly.pdbx_strand_id
1 'polypeptide(L)'
;MSGIGFDPYYTSAYKRWYVESAPPRVATRTRSRTVYSSHSSPLSSARFQYSSPGRVSSSSSLLLSSAGHPLELDLSQAAQVGSELRAVRTQEKAQLQELNDRFAGFIERVHELEQQNRALEAELLLLRQRHNEPSCLRALYEHEARALRAAVDEAEQEKQHALSRREHLEETLRALQRQYDEEALERENSEARLMDARKEADERALTQVELEKRVGVLLDELAFLKKLHEGEISELQVQIQYGAQIAVETETTKPDLSSALRDIRAQYERLAARNMQAAEDWFRGKMGHLTETVAHHTSAVRTSKDEAGEYRRQLQARILEIDACKSLNESLEKQLRELEDKQSAEITAMQDTISELDNELRGTKGEMARYLKEYQDLLNVKMALDIEIAAYRKLLEGEETRISAGMAGSLASSYTMASSYSRPVFSVQSSVTSSAPYLLSSRLMSYTLSAEPSKEEEEEEEEEEEEKEEEEKEEVEEKKKKKKIRRRTRKKKIRRRGMKRKMKQLRNKRRKKRRLHRRKKRKEVKRRLKRVRSRKEKKKLHSQVSFEIAWGTNPHMSHMASSC
;
A
#
# COMPACT_ATOMS: atom_id res chain seq x y z
N MET A 1 -34.93 26.46 -3.92
CA MET A 1 -34.95 25.59 -5.12
C MET A 1 -33.55 25.74 -5.70
N SER A 2 -32.65 24.77 -5.74
CA SER A 2 -32.67 23.31 -5.70
C SER A 2 -31.33 22.90 -5.06
N GLY A 3 -31.37 22.13 -3.98
CA GLY A 3 -30.16 21.60 -3.33
C GLY A 3 -29.99 20.15 -3.76
N ILE A 4 -29.09 19.91 -4.72
CA ILE A 4 -28.68 18.56 -5.12
C ILE A 4 -27.69 18.07 -4.06
N GLY A 5 -28.13 17.12 -3.25
CA GLY A 5 -27.30 16.40 -2.30
C GLY A 5 -26.54 15.30 -3.02
N PHE A 6 -25.21 15.43 -3.05
CA PHE A 6 -24.29 14.43 -3.56
C PHE A 6 -24.00 13.40 -2.45
N ASP A 7 -24.22 12.12 -2.76
CA ASP A 7 -23.95 10.97 -1.90
C ASP A 7 -22.65 10.30 -2.41
N PRO A 8 -21.62 10.08 -1.57
CA PRO A 8 -20.39 9.45 -2.03
C PRO A 8 -20.50 7.93 -1.88
N TYR A 9 -20.66 7.24 -3.01
CA TYR A 9 -20.39 5.81 -3.11
C TYR A 9 -18.88 5.56 -2.97
N TYR A 10 -18.56 4.57 -2.13
CA TYR A 10 -17.26 3.93 -2.02
C TYR A 10 -16.85 3.35 -3.38
N THR A 11 -15.62 3.61 -3.83
CA THR A 11 -14.98 2.81 -4.88
C THR A 11 -13.76 2.11 -4.31
N SER A 12 -13.73 0.80 -4.58
CA SER A 12 -12.72 -0.18 -4.24
C SER A 12 -11.34 0.22 -4.76
N ALA A 13 -10.32 0.14 -3.92
CA ALA A 13 -8.93 0.32 -4.30
C ALA A 13 -8.31 -1.06 -4.62
N TYR A 14 -8.20 -1.39 -5.90
CA TYR A 14 -7.34 -2.47 -6.36
C TYR A 14 -5.90 -1.93 -6.45
N LYS A 15 -4.99 -2.55 -5.69
CA LYS A 15 -3.55 -2.36 -5.79
C LYS A 15 -3.07 -3.11 -7.03
N ARG A 16 -2.32 -2.46 -7.92
CA ARG A 16 -1.51 -3.14 -8.94
C ARG A 16 -0.13 -2.52 -9.00
N TRP A 17 0.88 -3.38 -8.81
CA TRP A 17 2.29 -3.09 -8.89
C TRP A 17 2.67 -2.86 -10.36
N TYR A 18 3.48 -1.85 -10.63
CA TYR A 18 4.16 -1.69 -11.93
C TYR A 18 5.61 -2.12 -11.77
N VAL A 19 6.02 -3.11 -12.57
CA VAL A 19 7.41 -3.50 -12.81
C VAL A 19 7.85 -2.81 -14.10
N GLU A 20 9.02 -2.19 -14.06
CA GLU A 20 9.65 -1.43 -15.13
C GLU A 20 10.46 -2.39 -16.03
N SER A 21 10.09 -2.50 -17.31
CA SER A 21 10.76 -3.37 -18.29
C SER A 21 11.67 -2.54 -19.21
N ALA A 22 12.96 -2.89 -19.23
CA ALA A 22 13.98 -2.36 -20.15
C ALA A 22 13.96 -3.10 -21.52
N PRO A 23 14.53 -2.54 -22.60
CA PRO A 23 14.24 -2.94 -23.99
C PRO A 23 15.13 -4.09 -24.53
N PRO A 24 14.75 -4.74 -25.65
CA PRO A 24 15.40 -5.95 -26.12
C PRO A 24 16.61 -5.65 -27.03
N ARG A 25 17.64 -6.49 -26.94
CA ARG A 25 18.72 -6.58 -27.94
C ARG A 25 18.64 -7.93 -28.65
N VAL A 26 18.57 -7.86 -29.98
CA VAL A 26 18.66 -8.98 -30.93
C VAL A 26 20.11 -9.14 -31.37
N ALA A 27 20.66 -10.37 -31.37
CA ALA A 27 21.64 -10.85 -32.36
C ALA A 27 21.97 -12.36 -32.22
N THR A 28 21.48 -13.13 -33.19
CA THR A 28 22.16 -14.20 -33.97
C THR A 28 23.18 -15.16 -33.33
N ARG A 29 22.68 -16.39 -33.12
CA ARG A 29 23.21 -17.71 -33.54
C ARG A 29 24.63 -17.76 -34.15
N THR A 30 25.51 -18.58 -33.55
CA THR A 30 26.48 -19.42 -34.29
C THR A 30 26.79 -20.71 -33.53
N ARG A 31 27.02 -21.75 -34.32
CA ARG A 31 27.13 -23.17 -34.01
C ARG A 31 28.60 -23.55 -34.05
N SER A 32 29.10 -24.40 -33.14
CA SER A 32 30.20 -25.34 -33.41
C SER A 32 30.31 -26.45 -32.36
N ARG A 33 30.47 -27.67 -32.88
CA ARG A 33 30.78 -28.95 -32.23
C ARG A 33 32.24 -28.97 -31.73
N THR A 34 32.57 -29.77 -30.70
CA THR A 34 33.21 -31.13 -30.78
C THR A 34 33.65 -31.60 -29.36
N VAL A 35 33.19 -32.77 -28.88
CA VAL A 35 33.87 -34.09 -28.78
C VAL A 35 34.96 -34.20 -27.68
N TYR A 36 34.61 -34.90 -26.59
CA TYR A 36 35.40 -35.96 -25.91
C TYR A 36 34.43 -36.66 -24.92
N SER A 37 34.04 -37.92 -25.09
CA SER A 37 34.66 -39.14 -24.52
C SER A 37 34.89 -39.02 -22.99
N SER A 38 34.43 -39.89 -22.11
CA SER A 38 34.22 -41.34 -22.22
C SER A 38 33.27 -41.87 -21.16
N HIS A 39 32.61 -42.93 -21.57
CA HIS A 39 31.70 -43.88 -20.94
C HIS A 39 32.36 -44.63 -19.77
N SER A 40 31.64 -44.87 -18.69
CA SER A 40 31.93 -45.91 -17.70
C SER A 40 30.73 -46.84 -17.58
N SER A 41 30.93 -48.12 -17.88
CA SER A 41 30.00 -49.23 -17.66
C SER A 41 30.73 -50.32 -16.85
N PRO A 42 29.98 -51.25 -16.22
CA PRO A 42 30.37 -51.87 -14.96
C PRO A 42 31.28 -53.09 -15.11
N LEU A 43 31.93 -53.44 -14.00
CA LEU A 43 32.75 -54.63 -13.82
C LEU A 43 31.87 -55.89 -13.88
N SER A 44 32.13 -56.75 -14.87
CA SER A 44 31.67 -58.13 -14.92
C SER A 44 32.84 -59.06 -14.61
N SER A 45 32.63 -59.93 -13.62
CA SER A 45 33.60 -60.89 -13.10
C SER A 45 33.59 -62.16 -13.96
N ALA A 46 34.76 -62.60 -14.42
CA ALA A 46 34.93 -63.91 -15.02
C ALA A 46 36.37 -64.42 -14.86
N ARG A 47 36.48 -65.74 -14.69
CA ARG A 47 37.66 -66.64 -14.73
C ARG A 47 38.30 -66.96 -13.38
N PHE A 48 38.71 -68.19 -13.08
CA PHE A 48 38.66 -69.48 -13.79
C PHE A 48 38.75 -70.60 -12.75
N GLN A 49 38.13 -71.73 -13.07
CA GLN A 49 38.25 -73.01 -12.37
C GLN A 49 39.61 -73.67 -12.70
N TYR A 50 40.22 -74.33 -11.73
CA TYR A 50 41.17 -75.41 -11.97
C TYR A 50 40.86 -76.57 -11.00
N SER A 51 40.71 -77.75 -11.57
CA SER A 51 40.43 -79.02 -10.89
C SER A 51 41.73 -79.81 -10.64
N SER A 52 41.82 -80.41 -9.44
CA SER A 52 42.31 -81.77 -9.05
C SER A 52 43.60 -82.36 -9.67
N PRO A 53 44.43 -83.17 -8.94
CA PRO A 53 44.05 -84.45 -8.30
C PRO A 53 44.73 -84.72 -6.92
N GLY A 54 44.19 -85.53 -6.00
CA GLY A 54 43.97 -86.98 -6.10
C GLY A 54 45.25 -87.74 -5.70
N ARG A 55 45.40 -88.14 -4.42
CA ARG A 55 46.47 -89.05 -3.97
C ARG A 55 45.89 -90.34 -3.42
N VAL A 56 45.99 -91.39 -4.22
CA VAL A 56 46.01 -92.79 -3.80
C VAL A 56 47.45 -93.19 -3.49
N SER A 57 47.67 -94.05 -2.52
CA SER A 57 48.88 -94.89 -2.47
C SER A 57 48.52 -96.22 -1.82
N SER A 58 48.59 -97.23 -2.68
CA SER A 58 48.37 -98.64 -2.42
C SER A 58 49.51 -99.23 -1.60
N SER A 59 49.12 -100.23 -0.83
CA SER A 59 49.94 -101.30 -0.26
C SER A 59 50.68 -102.10 -1.34
N SER A 60 51.88 -102.57 -1.02
CA SER A 60 52.51 -103.74 -1.65
C SER A 60 53.56 -104.32 -0.69
N SER A 61 53.20 -105.44 -0.11
CA SER A 61 54.06 -106.45 0.50
C SER A 61 54.82 -107.21 -0.59
N LEU A 62 56.05 -107.68 -0.33
CA LEU A 62 56.51 -109.02 -0.73
C LEU A 62 57.75 -109.45 0.09
N LEU A 63 57.74 -110.75 0.35
CA LEU A 63 58.65 -111.57 1.13
C LEU A 63 59.84 -112.02 0.29
N LEU A 64 61.01 -112.24 0.90
CA LEU A 64 61.87 -113.37 0.51
C LEU A 64 62.75 -113.83 1.67
N SER A 65 62.54 -115.08 2.08
CA SER A 65 63.45 -115.88 2.90
C SER A 65 64.25 -116.80 1.98
N SER A 66 65.55 -116.98 2.19
CA SER A 66 66.18 -118.31 2.12
C SER A 66 67.58 -118.35 2.73
N ALA A 67 67.70 -119.23 3.73
CA ALA A 67 68.77 -120.19 4.01
C ALA A 67 70.25 -119.78 3.94
N GLY A 68 70.96 -120.14 5.01
CA GLY A 68 72.39 -119.88 5.21
C GLY A 68 73.31 -120.64 4.27
N HIS A 69 74.56 -120.19 4.19
CA HIS A 69 75.72 -120.95 4.64
C HIS A 69 76.88 -119.97 4.92
N PRO A 70 77.79 -120.27 5.88
CA PRO A 70 78.74 -119.32 6.41
C PRO A 70 80.05 -119.37 5.63
N LEU A 71 80.49 -118.23 5.09
CA LEU A 71 81.88 -118.06 4.66
C LEU A 71 82.38 -116.71 5.14
N GLU A 72 83.20 -116.82 6.19
CA GLU A 72 84.06 -115.82 6.75
C GLU A 72 85.11 -115.43 5.70
N LEU A 73 84.86 -114.33 4.98
CA LEU A 73 85.83 -113.36 4.49
C LEU A 73 85.01 -112.25 3.80
N ASP A 74 85.28 -110.99 4.17
CA ASP A 74 84.75 -109.75 3.57
C ASP A 74 83.62 -108.99 4.31
N LEU A 75 83.67 -108.97 5.65
CA LEU A 75 82.80 -108.13 6.51
C LEU A 75 83.32 -106.68 6.67
N SER A 76 84.53 -106.38 6.22
CA SER A 76 85.14 -105.03 6.28
C SER A 76 84.65 -104.12 5.15
N GLN A 77 84.42 -104.65 3.95
CA GLN A 77 83.99 -103.85 2.80
C GLN A 77 82.49 -103.50 2.86
N ALA A 78 81.63 -104.40 3.35
CA ALA A 78 80.19 -104.13 3.58
C ALA A 78 79.93 -103.18 4.77
N ALA A 79 80.76 -103.20 5.81
CA ALA A 79 80.69 -102.26 6.92
C ALA A 79 81.14 -100.85 6.51
N GLN A 80 82.16 -100.74 5.64
CA GLN A 80 82.59 -99.46 5.06
C GLN A 80 81.50 -98.84 4.17
N VAL A 81 80.93 -99.59 3.22
CA VAL A 81 79.85 -99.11 2.34
C VAL A 81 78.58 -98.76 3.15
N GLY A 82 78.25 -99.54 4.19
CA GLY A 82 77.13 -99.25 5.09
C GLY A 82 77.37 -98.05 6.02
N SER A 83 78.63 -97.73 6.34
CA SER A 83 79.02 -96.53 7.08
C SER A 83 78.92 -95.29 6.20
N GLU A 84 79.40 -95.37 4.96
CA GLU A 84 79.30 -94.30 3.96
C GLU A 84 77.83 -93.98 3.61
N LEU A 85 76.97 -95.00 3.43
CA LEU A 85 75.55 -94.78 3.16
C LEU A 85 74.80 -94.14 4.37
N ARG A 86 75.20 -94.47 5.60
CA ARG A 86 74.66 -93.80 6.80
C ARG A 86 75.16 -92.36 6.87
N ALA A 87 76.41 -92.09 6.54
CA ALA A 87 76.97 -90.74 6.48
C ALA A 87 76.23 -89.88 5.44
N VAL A 88 75.99 -90.41 4.23
CA VAL A 88 75.22 -89.74 3.18
C VAL A 88 73.78 -89.48 3.64
N ARG A 89 73.09 -90.46 4.23
CA ARG A 89 71.72 -90.24 4.76
C ARG A 89 71.68 -89.22 5.90
N THR A 90 72.68 -89.19 6.77
CA THR A 90 72.75 -88.16 7.82
C THR A 90 73.04 -86.78 7.24
N GLN A 91 73.83 -86.71 6.17
CA GLN A 91 74.10 -85.46 5.44
C GLN A 91 72.86 -84.98 4.67
N GLU A 92 72.15 -85.85 3.97
CA GLU A 92 70.86 -85.54 3.33
C GLU A 92 69.80 -85.13 4.36
N LYS A 93 69.73 -85.82 5.50
CA LYS A 93 68.83 -85.45 6.59
C LYS A 93 69.18 -84.08 7.18
N ALA A 94 70.46 -83.75 7.31
CA ALA A 94 70.92 -82.43 7.75
C ALA A 94 70.58 -81.33 6.72
N GLN A 95 70.74 -81.61 5.42
CA GLN A 95 70.34 -80.68 4.35
C GLN A 95 68.82 -80.49 4.30
N LEU A 96 68.04 -81.56 4.45
CA LEU A 96 66.59 -81.49 4.55
C LEU A 96 66.15 -80.73 5.81
N GLN A 97 66.87 -80.87 6.92
CA GLN A 97 66.63 -80.11 8.13
C GLN A 97 66.95 -78.62 7.92
N GLU A 98 68.09 -78.27 7.32
CA GLU A 98 68.44 -76.89 6.98
C GLU A 98 67.42 -76.26 6.01
N LEU A 99 66.96 -77.01 5.02
CA LEU A 99 65.89 -76.57 4.12
C LEU A 99 64.56 -76.39 4.86
N ASN A 100 64.22 -77.30 5.76
CA ASN A 100 63.01 -77.20 6.57
C ASN A 100 63.07 -76.01 7.53
N ASP A 101 64.22 -75.76 8.16
CA ASP A 101 64.45 -74.59 9.02
C ASP A 101 64.32 -73.28 8.21
N ARG A 102 64.82 -73.27 6.96
CA ARG A 102 64.59 -72.15 6.04
C ARG A 102 63.12 -72.00 5.64
N PHE A 103 62.40 -73.10 5.39
CA PHE A 103 60.96 -73.07 5.11
C PHE A 103 60.15 -72.60 6.30
N ALA A 104 60.50 -73.02 7.52
CA ALA A 104 59.90 -72.53 8.76
C ALA A 104 60.11 -71.01 8.88
N GLY A 105 61.32 -70.51 8.61
CA GLY A 105 61.59 -69.07 8.57
C GLY A 105 60.79 -68.31 7.50
N PHE A 106 60.59 -68.90 6.31
CA PHE A 106 59.70 -68.29 5.29
C PHE A 106 58.24 -68.29 5.73
N ILE A 107 57.76 -69.35 6.38
CA ILE A 107 56.40 -69.43 6.91
C ILE A 107 56.20 -68.38 8.00
N GLU A 108 57.12 -68.25 8.95
CA GLU A 108 57.10 -67.20 9.98
C GLU A 108 57.06 -65.81 9.35
N ARG A 109 57.89 -65.57 8.33
CA ARG A 109 57.89 -64.30 7.61
C ARG A 109 56.58 -64.01 6.88
N VAL A 110 55.95 -65.02 6.29
CA VAL A 110 54.61 -64.88 5.67
C VAL A 110 53.56 -64.57 6.73
N HIS A 111 53.60 -65.21 7.90
CA HIS A 111 52.68 -64.91 8.99
C HIS A 111 52.86 -63.48 9.52
N GLU A 112 54.10 -63.01 9.66
CA GLU A 112 54.39 -61.62 10.01
C GLU A 112 53.82 -60.64 8.98
N LEU A 113 54.02 -60.92 7.69
CA LEU A 113 53.51 -60.08 6.60
C LEU A 113 51.98 -60.10 6.52
N GLU A 114 51.35 -61.25 6.73
CA GLU A 114 49.90 -61.36 6.82
C GLU A 114 49.35 -60.58 8.01
N GLN A 115 50.01 -60.65 9.17
CA GLN A 115 49.61 -59.90 10.35
C GLN A 115 49.77 -58.39 10.13
N GLN A 116 50.86 -57.97 9.48
CA GLN A 116 51.06 -56.57 9.08
C GLN A 116 50.01 -56.12 8.06
N ASN A 117 49.70 -56.93 7.04
CA ASN A 117 48.66 -56.61 6.08
C ASN A 117 47.28 -56.50 6.74
N ARG A 118 46.93 -57.40 7.66
CA ARG A 118 45.67 -57.30 8.44
C ARG A 118 45.62 -56.02 9.27
N ALA A 119 46.75 -55.61 9.88
CA ALA A 119 46.83 -54.35 10.62
C ALA A 119 46.65 -53.13 9.70
N LEU A 120 47.33 -53.12 8.55
CA LEU A 120 47.20 -52.05 7.55
C LEU A 120 45.78 -51.98 6.95
N GLU A 121 45.13 -53.11 6.72
CA GLU A 121 43.73 -53.18 6.27
C GLU A 121 42.79 -52.58 7.31
N ALA A 122 42.99 -52.89 8.59
CA ALA A 122 42.20 -52.31 9.69
C ALA A 122 42.41 -50.79 9.81
N GLU A 123 43.66 -50.31 9.73
CA GLU A 123 43.97 -48.88 9.73
C GLU A 123 43.33 -48.16 8.54
N LEU A 124 43.39 -48.76 7.35
CA LEU A 124 42.82 -48.23 6.13
C LEU A 124 41.28 -48.17 6.20
N LEU A 125 40.62 -49.15 6.82
CA LEU A 125 39.19 -49.11 7.09
C LEU A 125 38.82 -47.98 8.07
N LEU A 126 39.59 -47.80 9.14
CA LEU A 126 39.38 -46.70 10.10
C LEU A 126 39.57 -45.32 9.45
N LEU A 127 40.59 -45.16 8.61
CA LEU A 127 40.82 -43.92 7.87
C LEU A 127 39.69 -43.64 6.87
N ARG A 128 39.21 -44.66 6.15
CA ARG A 128 38.06 -44.50 5.25
C ARG A 128 36.79 -44.12 6.01
N GLN A 129 36.54 -44.70 7.18
CA GLN A 129 35.39 -44.31 8.01
C GLN A 129 35.47 -42.85 8.46
N ARG A 130 36.65 -42.38 8.89
CA ARG A 130 36.87 -40.97 9.25
C ARG A 130 36.71 -40.01 8.07
N HIS A 131 37.15 -40.40 6.87
CA HIS A 131 37.01 -39.58 5.67
C HIS A 131 35.60 -39.62 5.05
N ASN A 132 34.78 -40.62 5.41
CA ASN A 132 33.39 -40.73 4.99
C ASN A 132 32.43 -39.87 5.84
N GLU A 133 32.90 -39.21 6.90
CA GLU A 133 32.12 -38.19 7.60
C GLU A 133 32.04 -36.93 6.71
N PRO A 134 30.86 -36.59 6.15
CA PRO A 134 30.74 -35.42 5.30
C PRO A 134 31.10 -34.17 6.11
N SER A 135 32.02 -33.35 5.58
CA SER A 135 32.50 -32.14 6.25
C SER A 135 31.33 -31.19 6.53
N CYS A 136 30.89 -31.14 7.80
CA CYS A 136 29.81 -30.27 8.30
C CYS A 136 30.03 -28.78 7.97
N LEU A 137 31.28 -28.40 7.70
CA LEU A 137 31.71 -27.08 7.25
C LEU A 137 30.88 -26.56 6.05
N ARG A 138 30.60 -27.40 5.05
CA ARG A 138 29.81 -27.00 3.87
C ARG A 138 28.37 -26.66 4.27
N ALA A 139 27.76 -27.46 5.14
CA ALA A 139 26.40 -27.23 5.61
C ALA A 139 26.28 -25.96 6.46
N LEU A 140 27.31 -25.65 7.26
CA LEU A 140 27.40 -24.40 8.04
C LEU A 140 27.48 -23.18 7.12
N TYR A 141 28.37 -23.18 6.13
CA TYR A 141 28.44 -22.08 5.16
C TYR A 141 27.17 -21.95 4.30
N GLU A 142 26.54 -23.07 3.93
CA GLU A 142 25.25 -23.04 3.23
C GLU A 142 24.13 -22.50 4.12
N HIS A 143 24.16 -22.75 5.43
CA HIS A 143 23.23 -22.16 6.39
C HIS A 143 23.46 -20.66 6.55
N GLU A 144 24.72 -20.23 6.75
CA GLU A 144 25.08 -18.81 6.82
C GLU A 144 24.72 -18.06 5.54
N ALA A 145 24.99 -18.64 4.36
CA ALA A 145 24.60 -18.05 3.09
C ALA A 145 23.09 -17.90 2.94
N ARG A 146 22.31 -18.89 3.42
CA ARG A 146 20.83 -18.80 3.46
C ARG A 146 20.35 -17.73 4.43
N ALA A 147 20.92 -17.66 5.62
CA ALA A 147 20.58 -16.65 6.62
C ALA A 147 20.90 -15.22 6.13
N LEU A 148 22.05 -15.03 5.47
CA LEU A 148 22.43 -13.75 4.88
C LEU A 148 21.49 -13.35 3.74
N ARG A 149 21.07 -14.30 2.88
CA ARG A 149 20.07 -14.04 1.84
C ARG A 149 18.72 -13.63 2.44
N ALA A 150 18.24 -14.35 3.45
CA ALA A 150 17.00 -13.99 4.14
C ALA A 150 17.07 -12.58 4.77
N ALA A 151 18.20 -12.23 5.39
CA ALA A 151 18.40 -10.89 5.94
C ALA A 151 18.42 -9.79 4.86
N VAL A 152 18.96 -10.07 3.67
CA VAL A 152 18.90 -9.15 2.52
C VAL A 152 17.45 -8.99 2.04
N ASP A 153 16.71 -10.09 1.88
CA ASP A 153 15.32 -10.05 1.44
C ASP A 153 14.44 -9.28 2.44
N GLU A 154 14.64 -9.48 3.75
CA GLU A 154 13.97 -8.71 4.81
C GLU A 154 14.30 -7.21 4.72
N ALA A 155 15.59 -6.86 4.57
CA ALA A 155 16.00 -5.46 4.42
C ALA A 155 15.44 -4.81 3.13
N GLU A 156 15.32 -5.57 2.04
CA GLU A 156 14.68 -5.12 0.81
C GLU A 156 13.19 -4.86 0.99
N GLN A 157 12.48 -5.74 1.69
CA GLN A 157 11.06 -5.54 2.04
C GLN A 157 10.88 -4.32 2.94
N GLU A 158 11.71 -4.14 3.96
CA GLU A 158 11.69 -2.96 4.83
C GLU A 158 11.95 -1.67 4.04
N LYS A 159 12.92 -1.69 3.12
CA LYS A 159 13.21 -0.58 2.23
C LYS A 159 11.99 -0.26 1.34
N GLN A 160 11.36 -1.26 0.73
CA GLN A 160 10.14 -1.06 -0.09
C GLN A 160 8.98 -0.50 0.74
N HIS A 161 8.79 -0.99 1.97
CA HIS A 161 7.81 -0.45 2.91
C HIS A 161 8.12 1.00 3.31
N ALA A 162 9.39 1.37 3.49
CA ALA A 162 9.78 2.74 3.77
C ALA A 162 9.56 3.66 2.56
N LEU A 163 9.89 3.21 1.35
CA LEU A 163 9.69 3.96 0.11
C LEU A 163 8.20 4.23 -0.15
N SER A 164 7.35 3.21 -0.04
CA SER A 164 5.90 3.40 -0.19
C SER A 164 5.30 4.36 0.85
N ARG A 165 5.79 4.32 2.11
CA ARG A 165 5.40 5.31 3.13
C ARG A 165 5.85 6.72 2.77
N ARG A 166 7.08 6.88 2.25
CA ARG A 166 7.60 8.17 1.78
C ARG A 166 6.73 8.70 0.64
N GLU A 167 6.45 7.89 -0.37
CA GLU A 167 5.60 8.26 -1.52
C GLU A 167 4.20 8.68 -1.07
N HIS A 168 3.57 7.91 -0.19
CA HIS A 168 2.28 8.26 0.39
C HIS A 168 2.32 9.60 1.15
N LEU A 169 3.36 9.83 1.96
CA LEU A 169 3.53 11.11 2.67
C LEU A 169 3.75 12.26 1.69
N GLU A 170 4.56 12.08 0.64
CA GLU A 170 4.77 13.08 -0.40
C GLU A 170 3.47 13.40 -1.15
N GLU A 171 2.64 12.41 -1.48
CA GLU A 171 1.33 12.63 -2.08
C GLU A 171 0.41 13.44 -1.15
N THR A 172 0.39 13.11 0.15
CA THR A 172 -0.40 13.89 1.12
C THR A 172 0.11 15.31 1.27
N LEU A 173 1.43 15.53 1.24
CA LEU A 173 2.03 16.87 1.26
C LEU A 173 1.66 17.65 0.01
N ARG A 174 1.76 17.05 -1.18
CA ARG A 174 1.34 17.68 -2.45
C ARG A 174 -0.14 18.03 -2.43
N ALA A 175 -1.00 17.16 -1.88
CA ALA A 175 -2.42 17.44 -1.75
C ALA A 175 -2.70 18.62 -0.80
N LEU A 176 -2.00 18.68 0.35
CA LEU A 176 -2.12 19.79 1.28
C LEU A 176 -1.58 21.10 0.71
N GLN A 177 -0.50 21.06 -0.08
CA GLN A 177 0.04 22.22 -0.80
C GLN A 177 -0.99 22.78 -1.78
N ARG A 178 -1.61 21.93 -2.61
CA ARG A 178 -2.69 22.35 -3.53
C ARG A 178 -3.86 23.00 -2.79
N GLN A 179 -4.31 22.39 -1.69
CA GLN A 179 -5.39 22.95 -0.87
C GLN A 179 -5.00 24.31 -0.27
N TYR A 180 -3.75 24.47 0.16
CA TYR A 180 -3.24 25.75 0.67
C TYR A 180 -3.23 26.81 -0.43
N ASP A 181 -2.74 26.48 -1.63
CA ASP A 181 -2.70 27.40 -2.77
C ASP A 181 -4.11 27.82 -3.21
N GLU A 182 -5.06 26.87 -3.25
CA GLU A 182 -6.48 27.15 -3.51
C GLU A 182 -7.08 28.08 -2.45
N GLU A 183 -6.88 27.79 -1.16
CA GLU A 183 -7.35 28.66 -0.07
C GLU A 183 -6.71 30.06 -0.10
N ALA A 184 -5.44 30.16 -0.49
CA ALA A 184 -4.73 31.43 -0.64
C ALA A 184 -5.34 32.27 -1.78
N LEU A 185 -5.60 31.65 -2.94
CA LEU A 185 -6.27 32.31 -4.06
C LEU A 185 -7.69 32.72 -3.72
N GLU A 186 -8.46 31.87 -3.03
CA GLU A 186 -9.80 32.22 -2.56
C GLU A 186 -9.79 33.39 -1.59
N ARG A 187 -8.79 33.43 -0.69
CA ARG A 187 -8.58 34.55 0.23
C ARG A 187 -8.29 35.83 -0.54
N GLU A 188 -7.33 35.82 -1.47
CA GLU A 188 -6.99 36.98 -2.30
C GLU A 188 -8.21 37.49 -3.08
N ASN A 189 -8.96 36.59 -3.72
CA ASN A 189 -10.21 36.92 -4.41
C ASN A 189 -11.24 37.56 -3.47
N SER A 190 -11.36 37.06 -2.24
CA SER A 190 -12.27 37.63 -1.24
C SER A 190 -11.82 39.01 -0.74
N GLU A 191 -10.51 39.23 -0.62
CA GLU A 191 -9.92 40.52 -0.27
C GLU A 191 -10.10 41.54 -1.37
N ALA A 192 -9.88 41.16 -2.64
CA ALA A 192 -10.15 42.00 -3.80
C ALA A 192 -11.62 42.45 -3.84
N ARG A 193 -12.57 41.51 -3.71
CA ARG A 193 -14.01 41.82 -3.63
C ARG A 193 -14.36 42.75 -2.47
N LEU A 194 -13.69 42.60 -1.33
CA LEU A 194 -13.87 43.49 -0.18
C LEU A 194 -13.35 44.90 -0.48
N MET A 195 -12.19 45.02 -1.12
CA MET A 195 -11.63 46.32 -1.53
C MET A 195 -12.54 47.02 -2.53
N ASP A 196 -13.09 46.31 -3.50
CA ASP A 196 -14.02 46.89 -4.47
C ASP A 196 -15.32 47.33 -3.79
N ALA A 197 -15.89 46.51 -2.91
CA ALA A 197 -17.05 46.89 -2.11
C ALA A 197 -16.79 48.12 -1.23
N ARG A 198 -15.56 48.33 -0.74
CA ARG A 198 -15.17 49.56 -0.03
C ARG A 198 -15.12 50.77 -0.95
N LYS A 199 -14.47 50.66 -2.11
CA LYS A 199 -14.42 51.73 -3.11
C LYS A 199 -15.83 52.16 -3.51
N GLU A 200 -16.70 51.21 -3.83
CA GLU A 200 -18.08 51.54 -4.17
C GLU A 200 -18.86 52.16 -2.99
N ALA A 201 -18.55 51.77 -1.75
CA ALA A 201 -19.16 52.40 -0.56
C ALA A 201 -18.69 53.85 -0.40
N ASP A 202 -17.42 54.13 -0.67
CA ASP A 202 -16.85 55.47 -0.64
C ASP A 202 -17.43 56.34 -1.78
N GLU A 203 -17.55 55.80 -2.99
CA GLU A 203 -18.23 56.45 -4.12
C GLU A 203 -19.70 56.77 -3.80
N ARG A 204 -20.42 55.82 -3.20
CA ARG A 204 -21.79 56.05 -2.73
C ARG A 204 -21.86 57.12 -1.64
N ALA A 205 -20.88 57.18 -0.74
CA ALA A 205 -20.82 58.23 0.28
C ALA A 205 -20.54 59.61 -0.34
N LEU A 206 -19.65 59.70 -1.34
CA LEU A 206 -19.38 60.95 -2.07
C LEU A 206 -20.62 61.45 -2.80
N THR A 207 -21.26 60.57 -3.59
CA THR A 207 -22.52 60.91 -4.29
C THR A 207 -23.63 61.31 -3.32
N GLN A 208 -23.75 60.66 -2.16
CA GLN A 208 -24.69 61.08 -1.13
C GLN A 208 -24.39 62.51 -0.64
N VAL A 209 -23.13 62.82 -0.33
CA VAL A 209 -22.74 64.18 0.13
C VAL A 209 -22.97 65.22 -0.97
N GLU A 210 -22.73 64.90 -2.23
CA GLU A 210 -23.03 65.77 -3.37
C GLU A 210 -24.53 66.05 -3.51
N LEU A 211 -25.36 65.01 -3.37
CA LEU A 211 -26.82 65.16 -3.37
C LEU A 211 -27.31 65.98 -2.18
N GLU A 212 -26.76 65.76 -0.98
CA GLU A 212 -27.07 66.55 0.22
C GLU A 212 -26.72 68.04 0.02
N LYS A 213 -25.58 68.35 -0.62
CA LYS A 213 -25.21 69.72 -0.98
C LYS A 213 -26.20 70.32 -1.98
N ARG A 214 -26.58 69.59 -3.04
CA ARG A 214 -27.58 70.05 -4.02
C ARG A 214 -28.93 70.33 -3.36
N VAL A 215 -29.37 69.46 -2.45
CA VAL A 215 -30.59 69.70 -1.65
C VAL A 215 -30.44 70.96 -0.80
N GLY A 216 -29.29 71.16 -0.16
CA GLY A 216 -29.00 72.39 0.58
C GLY A 216 -29.12 73.65 -0.27
N VAL A 217 -28.48 73.68 -1.44
CA VAL A 217 -28.55 74.80 -2.39
C VAL A 217 -29.99 75.08 -2.84
N LEU A 218 -30.77 74.03 -3.18
CA LEU A 218 -32.17 74.19 -3.57
C LEU A 218 -33.05 74.71 -2.43
N LEU A 219 -32.77 74.33 -1.19
CA LEU A 219 -33.46 74.87 -0.02
C LEU A 219 -33.14 76.34 0.22
N ASP A 220 -31.88 76.74 0.02
CA ASP A 220 -31.45 78.14 0.12
C ASP A 220 -32.09 78.99 -0.99
N GLU A 221 -32.15 78.47 -2.22
CA GLU A 221 -32.84 79.11 -3.35
C GLU A 221 -34.35 79.27 -3.10
N LEU A 222 -35.00 78.21 -2.60
CA LEU A 222 -36.41 78.29 -2.19
C LEU A 222 -36.64 79.32 -1.08
N ALA A 223 -35.72 79.42 -0.11
CA ALA A 223 -35.81 80.42 0.95
C ALA A 223 -35.61 81.84 0.42
N PHE A 224 -34.70 82.02 -0.54
CA PHE A 224 -34.48 83.29 -1.23
C PHE A 224 -35.73 83.72 -2.02
N LEU A 225 -36.29 82.84 -2.86
CA LEU A 225 -37.50 83.13 -3.63
C LEU A 225 -38.69 83.46 -2.73
N LYS A 226 -38.86 82.75 -1.61
CA LYS A 226 -39.91 83.07 -0.63
C LYS A 226 -39.75 84.48 -0.06
N LYS A 227 -38.54 84.87 0.34
CA LYS A 227 -38.27 86.22 0.86
C LYS A 227 -38.50 87.29 -0.21
N LEU A 228 -38.12 87.02 -1.45
CA LEU A 228 -38.31 87.92 -2.57
C LEU A 228 -39.80 88.13 -2.85
N HIS A 229 -40.59 87.06 -2.94
CA HIS A 229 -42.05 87.15 -3.09
C HIS A 229 -42.73 87.82 -1.88
N GLU A 230 -42.30 87.54 -0.64
CA GLU A 230 -42.80 88.24 0.55
C GLU A 230 -42.53 89.75 0.46
N GLY A 231 -41.34 90.13 -0.03
CA GLY A 231 -40.98 91.52 -0.34
C GLY A 231 -41.87 92.14 -1.41
N GLU A 232 -42.00 91.51 -2.57
CA GLU A 232 -42.86 91.97 -3.68
C GLU A 232 -44.33 92.10 -3.24
N ILE A 233 -44.85 91.14 -2.46
CA ILE A 233 -46.21 91.22 -1.91
C ILE A 233 -46.33 92.43 -0.97
N SER A 234 -45.33 92.70 -0.14
CA SER A 234 -45.33 93.88 0.74
C SER A 234 -45.27 95.19 -0.06
N GLU A 235 -44.45 95.25 -1.10
CA GLU A 235 -44.37 96.41 -2.00
C GLU A 235 -45.66 96.63 -2.78
N LEU A 236 -46.28 95.56 -3.30
CA LEU A 236 -47.57 95.63 -3.98
C LEU A 236 -48.70 96.03 -3.01
N GLN A 237 -48.68 95.56 -1.76
CA GLN A 237 -49.63 96.03 -0.73
C GLN A 237 -49.46 97.52 -0.45
N VAL A 238 -48.23 98.00 -0.37
CA VAL A 238 -47.90 99.42 -0.27
C VAL A 238 -48.41 100.16 -1.52
N GLN A 239 -48.08 99.71 -2.72
CA GLN A 239 -48.55 100.33 -3.97
C GLN A 239 -50.07 100.31 -4.12
N ILE A 240 -50.79 99.31 -3.61
CA ILE A 240 -52.26 99.29 -3.59
C ILE A 240 -52.79 100.33 -2.58
N GLN A 241 -52.13 100.51 -1.43
CA GLN A 241 -52.48 101.55 -0.45
C GLN A 241 -52.20 102.97 -0.98
N TYR A 242 -51.07 103.16 -1.68
CA TYR A 242 -50.70 104.44 -2.30
C TYR A 242 -51.48 104.71 -3.61
N GLY A 243 -51.74 103.66 -4.42
CA GLY A 243 -52.48 103.73 -5.68
C GLY A 243 -53.99 103.90 -5.52
N ALA A 244 -54.55 103.51 -4.37
CA ALA A 244 -55.92 103.87 -4.00
C ALA A 244 -56.11 105.39 -3.71
N GLN A 245 -55.02 106.16 -3.59
CA GLN A 245 -55.07 107.61 -3.35
C GLN A 245 -54.61 108.46 -4.55
N ILE A 246 -54.08 107.87 -5.62
CA ILE A 246 -53.47 108.62 -6.72
C ILE A 246 -53.84 107.97 -8.06
N ALA A 247 -55.08 108.21 -8.49
CA ALA A 247 -55.50 108.08 -9.88
C ALA A 247 -56.13 109.40 -10.31
N VAL A 248 -55.29 110.43 -10.50
CA VAL A 248 -55.62 111.66 -11.24
C VAL A 248 -54.46 111.97 -12.18
N GLU A 249 -54.86 112.13 -13.42
CA GLU A 249 -54.10 112.38 -14.65
C GLU A 249 -53.06 113.49 -14.53
N THR A 250 -51.98 113.42 -15.33
CA THR A 250 -51.45 114.62 -16.00
C THR A 250 -50.58 114.24 -17.20
N GLU A 251 -51.06 114.68 -18.36
CA GLU A 251 -50.37 114.68 -19.64
C GLU A 251 -49.31 115.79 -19.72
N THR A 252 -48.47 115.65 -20.76
CA THR A 252 -47.69 116.68 -21.47
C THR A 252 -46.24 116.92 -21.02
N THR A 253 -45.30 116.53 -21.88
CA THR A 253 -44.66 117.45 -22.84
C THR A 253 -43.87 116.59 -23.82
N LYS A 254 -43.89 116.93 -25.12
CA LYS A 254 -43.20 116.17 -26.17
C LYS A 254 -41.70 116.49 -26.14
N PRO A 255 -40.80 115.58 -25.73
CA PRO A 255 -39.42 115.62 -26.19
C PRO A 255 -39.40 115.05 -27.62
N ASP A 256 -38.37 115.35 -28.40
CA ASP A 256 -38.25 115.00 -29.81
C ASP A 256 -38.48 113.50 -30.10
N LEU A 257 -39.75 113.16 -30.38
CA LEU A 257 -40.27 111.80 -30.44
C LEU A 257 -39.60 111.01 -31.57
N SER A 258 -39.14 111.70 -32.61
CA SER A 258 -38.53 111.09 -33.79
C SER A 258 -37.11 110.57 -33.55
N SER A 259 -36.35 111.15 -32.60
CA SER A 259 -35.05 110.61 -32.19
C SER A 259 -35.23 109.42 -31.25
N ALA A 260 -36.08 109.59 -30.22
CA ALA A 260 -36.40 108.52 -29.28
C ALA A 260 -37.03 107.30 -29.98
N LEU A 261 -37.94 107.50 -30.94
CA LEU A 261 -38.52 106.40 -31.73
C LEU A 261 -37.48 105.71 -32.63
N ARG A 262 -36.50 106.44 -33.19
CA ARG A 262 -35.39 105.85 -33.95
C ARG A 262 -34.47 105.03 -33.05
N ASP A 263 -34.14 105.53 -31.85
CA ASP A 263 -33.33 104.80 -30.88
C ASP A 263 -34.04 103.58 -30.33
N ILE A 264 -35.34 103.68 -30.03
CA ILE A 264 -36.19 102.55 -29.62
C ILE A 264 -36.23 101.51 -30.74
N ARG A 265 -36.41 101.91 -32.00
CA ARG A 265 -36.41 101.00 -33.15
C ARG A 265 -35.05 100.31 -33.32
N ALA A 266 -33.94 101.05 -33.21
CA ALA A 266 -32.59 100.50 -33.25
C ALA A 266 -32.32 99.55 -32.06
N GLN A 267 -32.86 99.82 -30.87
CA GLN A 267 -32.79 98.92 -29.72
C GLN A 267 -33.59 97.63 -29.95
N TYR A 268 -34.79 97.72 -30.53
CA TYR A 268 -35.60 96.55 -30.89
C TYR A 268 -34.93 95.72 -32.00
N GLU A 269 -34.34 96.35 -33.01
CA GLU A 269 -33.60 95.65 -34.06
C GLU A 269 -32.38 94.92 -33.49
N ARG A 270 -31.61 95.57 -32.60
CA ARG A 270 -30.49 94.92 -31.89
C ARG A 270 -30.96 93.79 -30.98
N LEU A 271 -32.07 93.96 -30.28
CA LEU A 271 -32.64 92.94 -29.40
C LEU A 271 -33.16 91.75 -30.21
N ALA A 272 -33.83 91.99 -31.34
CA ALA A 272 -34.30 90.96 -32.26
C ALA A 272 -33.12 90.20 -32.89
N ALA A 273 -32.07 90.90 -33.34
CA ALA A 273 -30.86 90.29 -33.86
C ALA A 273 -30.16 89.43 -32.80
N ARG A 274 -30.03 89.93 -31.56
CA ARG A 274 -29.48 89.16 -30.42
C ARG A 274 -30.33 87.96 -30.07
N ASN A 275 -31.66 88.09 -30.07
CA ASN A 275 -32.57 86.98 -29.79
C ASN A 275 -32.46 85.91 -30.88
N MET A 276 -32.41 86.32 -32.16
CA MET A 276 -32.21 85.39 -33.28
C MET A 276 -30.87 84.66 -33.18
N GLN A 277 -29.78 85.38 -32.91
CA GLN A 277 -28.46 84.76 -32.72
C GLN A 277 -28.42 83.81 -31.51
N ALA A 278 -29.03 84.21 -30.37
CA ALA A 278 -29.13 83.35 -29.19
C ALA A 278 -29.97 82.09 -29.46
N ALA A 279 -31.05 82.20 -30.24
CA ALA A 279 -31.85 81.06 -30.67
C ALA A 279 -31.03 80.13 -31.59
N GLU A 280 -30.31 80.68 -32.56
CA GLU A 280 -29.43 79.89 -33.43
C GLU A 280 -28.32 79.18 -32.65
N ASP A 281 -27.66 79.87 -31.73
CA ASP A 281 -26.60 79.29 -30.90
C ASP A 281 -27.16 78.22 -29.96
N TRP A 282 -28.38 78.42 -29.44
CA TRP A 282 -29.09 77.41 -28.66
C TRP A 282 -29.42 76.17 -29.51
N PHE A 283 -29.93 76.36 -30.74
CA PHE A 283 -30.20 75.25 -31.66
C PHE A 283 -28.91 74.53 -32.08
N ARG A 284 -27.85 75.26 -32.41
CA ARG A 284 -26.53 74.69 -32.73
C ARG A 284 -25.99 73.88 -31.55
N GLY A 285 -26.05 74.42 -30.34
CA GLY A 285 -25.64 73.72 -29.12
C GLY A 285 -26.48 72.45 -28.88
N LYS A 286 -27.80 72.52 -29.07
CA LYS A 286 -28.67 71.36 -28.91
C LYS A 286 -28.41 70.28 -29.95
N MET A 287 -28.21 70.65 -31.21
CA MET A 287 -27.85 69.73 -32.29
C MET A 287 -26.46 69.14 -32.09
N GLY A 288 -25.49 69.92 -31.63
CA GLY A 288 -24.15 69.46 -31.24
C GLY A 288 -24.23 68.40 -30.14
N HIS A 289 -24.96 68.69 -29.07
CA HIS A 289 -25.17 67.72 -27.99
C HIS A 289 -25.87 66.44 -28.48
N LEU A 290 -26.90 66.55 -29.33
CA LEU A 290 -27.59 65.37 -29.88
C LEU A 290 -26.68 64.54 -30.79
N THR A 291 -25.85 65.17 -31.61
CA THR A 291 -24.89 64.47 -32.47
C THR A 291 -23.79 63.79 -31.67
N GLU A 292 -23.28 64.45 -30.62
CA GLU A 292 -22.32 63.86 -29.68
C GLU A 292 -22.90 62.67 -28.92
N THR A 293 -24.12 62.76 -28.39
CA THR A 293 -24.74 61.61 -27.70
C THR A 293 -25.01 60.46 -28.65
N VAL A 294 -25.42 60.72 -29.89
CA VAL A 294 -25.57 59.67 -30.93
C VAL A 294 -24.20 59.05 -31.26
N ALA A 295 -23.14 59.84 -31.39
CA ALA A 295 -21.79 59.32 -31.59
C ALA A 295 -21.33 58.44 -30.42
N HIS A 296 -21.57 58.88 -29.18
CA HIS A 296 -21.27 58.09 -27.99
C HIS A 296 -22.06 56.78 -27.96
N HIS A 297 -23.38 56.82 -28.18
CA HIS A 297 -24.21 55.61 -28.22
C HIS A 297 -23.80 54.65 -29.34
N THR A 298 -23.48 55.15 -30.53
CA THR A 298 -23.00 54.29 -31.63
C THR A 298 -21.64 53.69 -31.33
N SER A 299 -20.72 54.42 -30.68
CA SER A 299 -19.44 53.87 -30.23
C SER A 299 -19.63 52.77 -29.16
N ALA A 300 -20.49 52.99 -28.17
CA ALA A 300 -20.80 52.01 -27.13
C ALA A 300 -21.47 50.74 -27.69
N VAL A 301 -22.30 50.87 -28.73
CA VAL A 301 -22.89 49.72 -29.43
C VAL A 301 -21.81 48.96 -30.21
N ARG A 302 -20.83 49.64 -30.81
CA ARG A 302 -19.71 48.98 -31.50
C ARG A 302 -18.84 48.21 -30.51
N THR A 303 -18.40 48.84 -29.42
CA THR A 303 -17.58 48.15 -28.40
C THR A 303 -18.29 46.95 -27.80
N SER A 304 -19.58 47.07 -27.48
CA SER A 304 -20.38 45.94 -26.98
C SER A 304 -20.49 44.79 -28.00
N LYS A 305 -20.56 45.10 -29.31
CA LYS A 305 -20.55 44.08 -30.37
C LYS A 305 -19.18 43.41 -30.50
N ASP A 306 -18.09 44.17 -30.37
CA ASP A 306 -16.73 43.66 -30.46
C ASP A 306 -16.43 42.72 -29.26
N GLU A 307 -16.80 43.13 -28.04
CA GLU A 307 -16.75 42.30 -26.83
C GLU A 307 -17.56 41.01 -26.98
N ALA A 308 -18.80 41.10 -27.50
CA ALA A 308 -19.61 39.91 -27.79
C ALA A 308 -18.93 38.98 -28.82
N GLY A 309 -18.23 39.54 -29.81
CA GLY A 309 -17.42 38.79 -30.76
C GLY A 309 -16.22 38.10 -30.12
N GLU A 310 -15.54 38.76 -29.20
CA GLU A 310 -14.44 38.19 -28.42
C GLU A 310 -14.90 37.04 -27.53
N TYR A 311 -16.01 37.20 -26.81
CA TYR A 311 -16.58 36.12 -25.99
C TYR A 311 -16.96 34.91 -26.85
N ARG A 312 -17.49 35.11 -28.07
CA ARG A 312 -17.75 34.00 -28.99
C ARG A 312 -16.47 33.29 -29.43
N ARG A 313 -15.40 34.03 -29.75
CA ARG A 313 -14.10 33.47 -30.12
C ARG A 313 -13.47 32.70 -28.95
N GLN A 314 -13.53 33.25 -27.74
CA GLN A 314 -13.07 32.56 -26.53
C GLN A 314 -13.86 31.28 -26.26
N LEU A 315 -15.19 31.33 -26.40
CA LEU A 315 -16.04 30.15 -26.26
C LEU A 315 -15.65 29.06 -27.25
N GLN A 316 -15.45 29.40 -28.53
CA GLN A 316 -14.99 28.45 -29.54
C GLN A 316 -13.62 27.86 -29.22
N ALA A 317 -12.66 28.68 -28.78
CA ALA A 317 -11.35 28.20 -28.35
C ALA A 317 -11.45 27.21 -27.18
N ARG A 318 -12.28 27.50 -26.17
CA ARG A 318 -12.52 26.58 -25.04
C ARG A 318 -13.22 25.29 -25.47
N ILE A 319 -14.14 25.34 -26.43
CA ILE A 319 -14.77 24.13 -26.98
C ILE A 319 -13.72 23.24 -27.65
N LEU A 320 -12.83 23.83 -28.47
CA LEU A 320 -11.76 23.07 -29.13
C LEU A 320 -10.77 22.47 -28.12
N GLU A 321 -10.41 23.20 -27.07
CA GLU A 321 -9.59 22.67 -25.97
C GLU A 321 -10.28 21.50 -25.26
N ILE A 322 -11.59 21.61 -25.00
CA ILE A 322 -12.38 20.53 -24.40
C ILE A 322 -12.38 19.30 -25.30
N ASP A 323 -12.59 19.47 -26.61
CA ASP A 323 -12.64 18.35 -27.55
C ASP A 323 -11.26 17.72 -27.75
N ALA A 324 -10.18 18.50 -27.76
CA ALA A 324 -8.81 17.99 -27.73
C ALA A 324 -8.55 17.15 -26.47
N CYS A 325 -8.92 17.64 -25.29
CA CYS A 325 -8.80 16.91 -24.02
C CYS A 325 -9.62 15.61 -24.02
N LYS A 326 -10.85 15.63 -24.56
CA LYS A 326 -11.67 14.41 -24.72
C LYS A 326 -10.98 13.40 -25.62
N SER A 327 -10.47 13.83 -26.78
CA SER A 327 -9.76 12.93 -27.70
C SER A 327 -8.50 12.32 -27.08
N LEU A 328 -7.77 13.09 -26.27
CA LEU A 328 -6.62 12.61 -25.54
C LEU A 328 -7.03 11.57 -24.49
N ASN A 329 -8.08 11.85 -23.70
CA ASN A 329 -8.61 10.89 -22.73
C ASN A 329 -9.06 9.59 -23.40
N GLU A 330 -9.81 9.67 -24.51
CA GLU A 330 -10.22 8.49 -25.28
C GLU A 330 -9.01 7.68 -25.77
N SER A 331 -7.92 8.34 -26.19
CA SER A 331 -6.70 7.66 -26.62
C SER A 331 -5.97 6.98 -25.47
N LEU A 332 -5.90 7.62 -24.30
CA LEU A 332 -5.28 7.06 -23.10
C LEU A 332 -6.10 5.88 -22.56
N GLU A 333 -7.43 5.97 -22.58
CA GLU A 333 -8.30 4.86 -22.21
C GLU A 333 -8.14 3.67 -23.17
N LYS A 334 -7.99 3.92 -24.49
CA LYS A 334 -7.69 2.84 -25.45
C LYS A 334 -6.35 2.18 -25.16
N GLN A 335 -5.30 2.97 -24.91
CA GLN A 335 -3.99 2.44 -24.54
C GLN A 335 -4.04 1.62 -23.25
N LEU A 336 -4.81 2.08 -22.26
CA LEU A 336 -4.99 1.36 -20.99
C LEU A 336 -5.70 0.01 -21.21
N ARG A 337 -6.80 -0.02 -22.00
CA ARG A 337 -7.47 -1.28 -22.37
C ARG A 337 -6.54 -2.22 -23.12
N GLU A 338 -5.77 -1.72 -24.09
CA GLU A 338 -4.80 -2.54 -24.83
C GLU A 338 -3.69 -3.12 -23.93
N LEU A 339 -3.25 -2.38 -22.91
CA LEU A 339 -2.28 -2.87 -21.93
C LEU A 339 -2.89 -3.91 -20.99
N GLU A 340 -4.13 -3.70 -20.54
CA GLU A 340 -4.88 -4.67 -19.75
C GLU A 340 -5.10 -5.98 -20.53
N ASP A 341 -5.49 -5.88 -21.80
CA ASP A 341 -5.67 -7.04 -22.69
C ASP A 341 -4.34 -7.80 -22.88
N LYS A 342 -3.23 -7.10 -23.16
CA LYS A 342 -1.90 -7.73 -23.27
C LYS A 342 -1.49 -8.44 -22.00
N GLN A 343 -1.67 -7.81 -20.85
CA GLN A 343 -1.33 -8.42 -19.56
C GLN A 343 -2.24 -9.60 -19.23
N SER A 344 -3.52 -9.54 -19.59
CA SER A 344 -4.43 -10.68 -19.43
C SER A 344 -3.98 -11.86 -20.30
N ALA A 345 -3.56 -11.60 -21.54
CA ALA A 345 -3.01 -12.62 -22.44
C ALA A 345 -1.69 -13.22 -21.94
N GLU A 346 -0.81 -12.41 -21.35
CA GLU A 346 0.43 -12.89 -20.70
C GLU A 346 0.13 -13.75 -19.48
N ILE A 347 -0.87 -13.38 -18.66
CA ILE A 347 -1.31 -14.18 -17.51
C ILE A 347 -1.88 -15.52 -17.98
N THR A 348 -2.73 -15.54 -19.01
CA THR A 348 -3.26 -16.79 -19.56
C THR A 348 -2.15 -17.67 -20.12
N ALA A 349 -1.19 -17.08 -20.85
CA ALA A 349 -0.04 -17.84 -21.36
C ALA A 349 0.80 -18.46 -20.22
N MET A 350 1.05 -17.71 -19.15
CA MET A 350 1.74 -18.26 -17.97
C MET A 350 0.92 -19.35 -17.28
N GLN A 351 -0.40 -19.19 -17.14
CA GLN A 351 -1.28 -20.22 -16.60
C GLN A 351 -1.26 -21.49 -17.46
N ASP A 352 -1.26 -21.36 -18.79
CA ASP A 352 -1.14 -22.48 -19.70
C ASP A 352 0.18 -23.21 -19.48
N THR A 353 1.31 -22.50 -19.40
CA THR A 353 2.62 -23.14 -19.10
C THR A 353 2.67 -23.84 -17.74
N ILE A 354 2.01 -23.28 -16.71
CA ILE A 354 1.89 -23.93 -15.40
C ILE A 354 1.08 -25.22 -15.55
N SER A 355 -0.03 -25.18 -16.28
CA SER A 355 -0.87 -26.36 -16.51
C SER A 355 -0.13 -27.47 -17.28
N GLU A 356 0.70 -27.10 -18.26
CA GLU A 356 1.55 -28.03 -19.01
C GLU A 356 2.56 -28.70 -18.08
N LEU A 357 3.28 -27.92 -17.26
CA LEU A 357 4.24 -28.46 -16.29
C LEU A 357 3.58 -29.33 -15.21
N ASP A 358 2.40 -28.96 -14.73
CA ASP A 358 1.62 -29.78 -13.79
C ASP A 358 1.19 -31.10 -14.43
N ASN A 359 0.83 -31.09 -15.71
CA ASN A 359 0.51 -32.30 -16.47
C ASN A 359 1.74 -33.19 -16.67
N GLU A 360 2.90 -32.63 -16.99
CA GLU A 360 4.17 -33.37 -17.07
C GLU A 360 4.57 -33.97 -15.72
N LEU A 361 4.41 -33.21 -14.62
CA LEU A 361 4.65 -33.68 -13.27
C LEU A 361 3.69 -34.83 -12.89
N ARG A 362 2.41 -34.72 -13.25
CA ARG A 362 1.44 -35.81 -13.05
C ARG A 362 1.79 -37.03 -13.89
N GLY A 363 2.21 -36.83 -15.14
CA GLY A 363 2.66 -37.89 -16.05
C GLY A 363 3.84 -38.67 -15.47
N THR A 364 4.92 -37.98 -15.10
CA THR A 364 6.13 -38.60 -14.51
C THR A 364 5.86 -39.28 -13.17
N LYS A 365 4.97 -38.73 -12.33
CA LYS A 365 4.49 -39.41 -11.11
C LYS A 365 3.73 -40.69 -11.42
N GLY A 366 2.88 -40.68 -12.45
CA GLY A 366 2.15 -41.86 -12.92
C GLY A 366 3.10 -42.95 -13.45
N GLU A 367 4.11 -42.56 -14.24
CA GLU A 367 5.16 -43.47 -14.71
C GLU A 367 5.96 -44.07 -13.55
N MET A 368 6.32 -43.26 -12.55
CA MET A 368 7.00 -43.74 -11.34
C MET A 368 6.14 -44.78 -10.59
N ALA A 369 4.85 -44.50 -10.40
CA ALA A 369 3.93 -45.44 -9.76
C ALA A 369 3.81 -46.76 -10.56
N ARG A 370 3.81 -46.67 -11.89
CA ARG A 370 3.84 -47.84 -12.78
C ARG A 370 5.11 -48.67 -12.59
N TYR A 371 6.28 -48.03 -12.58
CA TYR A 371 7.55 -48.72 -12.33
C TYR A 371 7.58 -49.40 -10.96
N LEU A 372 7.11 -48.73 -9.90
CA LEU A 372 7.02 -49.33 -8.56
C LEU A 372 6.16 -50.59 -8.55
N LYS A 373 5.03 -50.57 -9.27
CA LYS A 373 4.18 -51.75 -9.42
C LYS A 373 4.89 -52.87 -10.18
N GLU A 374 5.54 -52.56 -11.30
CA GLU A 374 6.32 -53.54 -12.08
C GLU A 374 7.46 -54.16 -11.25
N TYR A 375 8.15 -53.38 -10.41
CA TYR A 375 9.16 -53.88 -9.48
C TYR A 375 8.57 -54.81 -8.41
N GLN A 376 7.41 -54.46 -7.85
CA GLN A 376 6.73 -55.31 -6.87
C GLN A 376 6.28 -56.63 -7.51
N ASP A 377 5.74 -56.59 -8.73
CA ASP A 377 5.33 -57.79 -9.47
C ASP A 377 6.53 -58.69 -9.77
N LEU A 378 7.67 -58.12 -10.18
CA LEU A 378 8.92 -58.86 -10.39
C LEU A 378 9.46 -59.46 -9.09
N LEU A 379 9.38 -58.72 -7.98
CA LEU A 379 9.75 -59.22 -6.66
C LEU A 379 8.87 -60.41 -6.25
N ASN A 380 7.56 -60.33 -6.50
CA ASN A 380 6.63 -61.43 -6.23
C ASN A 380 7.01 -62.69 -7.03
N VAL A 381 7.35 -62.55 -8.33
CA VAL A 381 7.84 -63.67 -9.15
C VAL A 381 9.14 -64.23 -8.60
N LYS A 382 10.09 -63.38 -8.20
CA LYS A 382 11.36 -63.82 -7.59
C LYS A 382 11.12 -64.63 -6.32
N MET A 383 10.21 -64.18 -5.46
CA MET A 383 9.84 -64.90 -4.24
C MET A 383 9.21 -66.26 -4.56
N ALA A 384 8.33 -66.33 -5.57
CA ALA A 384 7.77 -67.61 -6.02
C ALA A 384 8.86 -68.58 -6.50
N LEU A 385 9.82 -68.10 -7.30
CA LEU A 385 10.96 -68.89 -7.75
C LEU A 385 11.87 -69.34 -6.60
N ASP A 386 12.11 -68.51 -5.59
CA ASP A 386 12.87 -68.94 -4.40
C ASP A 386 12.17 -70.08 -3.66
N ILE A 387 10.84 -70.01 -3.55
CA ILE A 387 10.02 -71.07 -2.94
C ILE A 387 10.11 -72.35 -3.76
N GLU A 388 10.03 -72.26 -5.09
CA GLU A 388 10.21 -73.40 -6.00
C GLU A 388 11.61 -74.02 -5.86
N ILE A 389 12.67 -73.19 -5.86
CA ILE A 389 14.05 -73.65 -5.67
C ILE A 389 14.22 -74.33 -4.31
N ALA A 390 13.64 -73.77 -3.24
CA ALA A 390 13.65 -74.38 -1.91
C ALA A 390 12.91 -75.73 -1.90
N ALA A 391 11.78 -75.81 -2.59
CA ALA A 391 11.04 -77.06 -2.75
C ALA A 391 11.83 -78.11 -3.55
N TYR A 392 12.46 -77.72 -4.66
CA TYR A 392 13.33 -78.60 -5.45
C TYR A 392 14.55 -79.07 -4.65
N ARG A 393 15.20 -78.18 -3.88
CA ARG A 393 16.29 -78.56 -2.96
C ARG A 393 15.84 -79.60 -1.94
N LYS A 394 14.67 -79.39 -1.32
CA LYS A 394 14.10 -80.34 -0.35
C LYS A 394 13.77 -81.71 -0.97
N LEU A 395 13.29 -81.74 -2.22
CA LEU A 395 13.06 -82.98 -2.97
C LEU A 395 14.38 -83.70 -3.27
N LEU A 396 15.41 -82.96 -3.70
CA LEU A 396 16.76 -83.49 -3.94
C LEU A 396 17.41 -84.03 -2.67
N GLU A 397 17.32 -83.32 -1.54
CA GLU A 397 17.75 -83.81 -0.22
C GLU A 397 16.96 -85.08 0.19
N GLY A 398 15.68 -85.17 -0.19
CA GLY A 398 14.84 -86.36 -0.05
C GLY A 398 15.26 -87.55 -0.92
N GLU A 399 15.92 -87.30 -2.05
CA GLU A 399 16.49 -88.35 -2.91
C GLU A 399 17.91 -88.70 -2.52
N GLU A 400 18.74 -87.73 -2.13
CA GLU A 400 20.05 -87.98 -1.52
C GLU A 400 19.90 -88.77 -0.23
N THR A 401 18.86 -88.55 0.58
CA THR A 401 18.58 -89.41 1.74
C THR A 401 18.15 -90.83 1.34
N ARG A 402 17.54 -91.05 0.17
CA ARG A 402 17.24 -92.40 -0.34
C ARG A 402 18.44 -93.08 -1.02
N ILE A 403 19.25 -92.34 -1.75
CA ILE A 403 20.48 -92.81 -2.41
C ILE A 403 21.59 -93.04 -1.38
N SER A 404 21.71 -92.15 -0.39
CA SER A 404 22.59 -92.29 0.77
C SER A 404 22.07 -93.36 1.74
N ALA A 405 20.75 -93.54 1.93
CA ALA A 405 20.22 -94.73 2.61
C ALA A 405 20.39 -96.03 1.81
N GLY A 406 20.58 -95.96 0.50
CA GLY A 406 20.92 -97.09 -0.38
C GLY A 406 22.42 -97.42 -0.44
N MET A 407 23.30 -96.51 0.00
CA MET A 407 24.77 -96.68 -0.08
C MET A 407 25.53 -96.40 1.24
N ALA A 408 24.83 -96.15 2.34
CA ALA A 408 25.43 -96.05 3.68
C ALA A 408 24.64 -96.89 4.69
N GLY A 409 24.55 -98.19 4.41
CA GLY A 409 24.54 -99.16 5.49
C GLY A 409 25.91 -99.16 6.16
N SER A 410 25.97 -98.71 7.41
CA SER A 410 27.13 -98.73 8.32
C SER A 410 28.02 -97.47 8.29
N LEU A 411 27.72 -96.46 9.12
CA LEU A 411 28.19 -96.39 10.52
C LEU A 411 27.77 -95.05 11.18
N ALA A 412 27.31 -95.17 12.43
CA ALA A 412 27.26 -94.13 13.47
C ALA A 412 26.20 -93.01 13.40
N SER A 413 25.06 -93.33 14.03
CA SER A 413 24.23 -92.42 14.80
C SER A 413 24.94 -91.96 16.09
N SER A 414 24.55 -90.77 16.57
CA SER A 414 24.73 -90.18 17.93
C SER A 414 25.87 -89.19 18.14
N TYR A 415 25.59 -87.90 17.94
CA TYR A 415 25.64 -86.91 19.03
C TYR A 415 24.80 -85.67 18.68
N THR A 416 23.69 -85.52 19.40
CA THR A 416 22.90 -84.30 19.52
C THR A 416 23.62 -83.31 20.43
N MET A 417 23.97 -82.13 19.93
CA MET A 417 24.17 -80.92 20.76
C MET A 417 23.80 -79.69 19.93
N ALA A 418 22.52 -79.36 19.91
CA ALA A 418 22.03 -78.08 19.41
C ALA A 418 22.18 -77.03 20.52
N SER A 419 23.16 -76.14 20.35
CA SER A 419 23.34 -74.95 21.17
C SER A 419 22.57 -73.80 20.53
N SER A 420 21.46 -73.42 21.17
CA SER A 420 20.63 -72.28 20.83
C SER A 420 21.34 -70.99 21.23
N TYR A 421 22.06 -70.38 20.27
CA TYR A 421 22.56 -69.01 20.43
C TYR A 421 21.41 -68.02 20.24
N SER A 422 20.88 -67.62 21.39
CA SER A 422 20.14 -66.41 21.64
C SER A 422 20.84 -65.19 21.01
N ARG A 423 20.14 -64.45 20.14
CA ARG A 423 20.54 -63.10 19.76
C ARG A 423 20.03 -62.11 20.81
N PRO A 424 20.90 -61.27 21.38
CA PRO A 424 20.54 -60.30 22.40
C PRO A 424 19.91 -59.06 21.79
N VAL A 425 18.89 -58.55 22.48
CA VAL A 425 18.35 -57.20 22.36
C VAL A 425 19.43 -56.23 22.85
N PHE A 426 20.00 -55.42 21.97
CA PHE A 426 20.82 -54.29 22.40
C PHE A 426 19.89 -53.11 22.67
N SER A 427 19.58 -52.96 23.96
CA SER A 427 19.01 -51.76 24.56
C SER A 427 20.05 -50.63 24.48
N VAL A 428 19.69 -49.52 23.85
CA VAL A 428 20.39 -48.25 24.02
C VAL A 428 19.42 -47.26 24.64
N GLN A 429 19.91 -46.59 25.69
CA GLN A 429 19.40 -45.44 26.46
C GLN A 429 19.18 -45.86 27.92
N SER A 430 19.70 -45.18 28.95
CA SER A 430 20.03 -43.75 29.05
C SER A 430 20.97 -43.52 30.24
N SER A 431 21.93 -42.61 30.09
CA SER A 431 22.55 -41.90 31.21
C SER A 431 22.12 -40.43 31.16
N VAL A 432 21.35 -40.07 32.17
CA VAL A 432 20.96 -38.74 32.64
C VAL A 432 21.97 -37.62 32.37
N THR A 433 21.51 -36.47 31.86
CA THR A 433 21.53 -35.18 32.59
C THR A 433 20.85 -34.05 31.81
N SER A 434 20.13 -33.23 32.58
CA SER A 434 19.79 -31.80 32.40
C SER A 434 18.51 -31.37 31.65
N SER A 435 17.61 -30.84 32.49
CA SER A 435 16.71 -29.68 32.31
C SER A 435 15.50 -29.78 31.36
N ALA A 436 14.35 -29.93 32.02
CA ALA A 436 12.99 -29.59 31.56
C ALA A 436 12.73 -28.06 31.59
N PRO A 437 11.50 -27.54 31.40
CA PRO A 437 10.34 -27.98 30.58
C PRO A 437 9.73 -26.80 29.75
N TYR A 438 8.74 -27.04 28.89
CA TYR A 438 7.40 -26.39 28.93
C TYR A 438 6.46 -26.99 27.86
N LEU A 439 5.44 -27.72 28.38
CA LEU A 439 4.05 -27.84 27.93
C LEU A 439 3.71 -28.26 26.48
N LEU A 440 3.47 -29.57 26.30
CA LEU A 440 2.35 -30.04 25.49
C LEU A 440 1.60 -31.12 26.28
N SER A 441 0.37 -30.80 26.64
CA SER A 441 -0.54 -31.71 27.36
C SER A 441 -1.45 -32.42 26.35
N SER A 442 -1.19 -33.71 26.22
CA SER A 442 -2.17 -34.82 26.28
C SER A 442 -3.42 -34.77 25.40
N ARG A 443 -3.46 -35.69 24.43
CA ARG A 443 -4.61 -36.60 24.34
C ARG A 443 -4.15 -38.01 23.98
N LEU A 444 -4.39 -38.93 24.91
CA LEU A 444 -4.31 -40.37 24.77
C LEU A 444 -5.53 -40.88 24.02
N MET A 445 -5.36 -41.94 23.23
CA MET A 445 -6.12 -43.21 23.23
C MET A 445 -5.71 -43.97 21.95
N SER A 446 -5.01 -45.09 22.08
CA SER A 446 -5.55 -46.44 22.30
C SER A 446 -6.13 -47.04 21.03
N TYR A 447 -5.37 -47.99 20.50
CA TYR A 447 -5.80 -48.92 19.47
C TYR A 447 -6.73 -49.97 20.11
N THR A 448 -7.88 -50.22 19.50
CA THR A 448 -8.60 -51.50 19.62
C THR A 448 -9.27 -51.83 18.29
N LEU A 449 -9.15 -53.09 17.91
CA LEU A 449 -9.65 -53.70 16.68
C LEU A 449 -11.19 -53.70 16.59
N SER A 450 -11.66 -53.58 15.35
CA SER A 450 -12.75 -54.33 14.73
C SER A 450 -14.19 -54.12 15.23
N ALA A 451 -14.94 -53.27 14.51
CA ALA A 451 -16.30 -53.55 14.05
C ALA A 451 -16.65 -52.49 13.00
N GLU A 452 -17.15 -52.88 11.83
CA GLU A 452 -17.75 -51.94 10.88
C GLU A 452 -19.04 -51.35 11.47
N PRO A 453 -19.26 -50.03 11.31
CA PRO A 453 -20.61 -49.52 11.10
C PRO A 453 -20.71 -48.69 9.81
N SER A 454 -21.95 -48.57 9.39
CA SER A 454 -22.49 -47.95 8.19
C SER A 454 -22.08 -46.49 7.98
N LYS A 455 -21.88 -46.15 6.71
CA LYS A 455 -21.56 -44.82 6.13
C LYS A 455 -22.63 -43.73 6.34
N GLU A 456 -23.51 -43.85 7.32
CA GLU A 456 -24.55 -42.85 7.60
C GLU A 456 -24.20 -41.95 8.81
N GLU A 457 -23.27 -42.37 9.69
CA GLU A 457 -22.89 -41.56 10.88
C GLU A 457 -21.77 -40.53 10.60
N GLU A 458 -20.95 -40.71 9.56
CA GLU A 458 -19.89 -39.73 9.20
C GLU A 458 -20.45 -38.51 8.42
N GLU A 459 -21.57 -38.66 7.70
CA GLU A 459 -22.23 -37.52 7.02
C GLU A 459 -23.01 -36.63 8.02
N GLU A 460 -23.58 -37.20 9.09
CA GLU A 460 -24.27 -36.41 10.13
C GLU A 460 -23.29 -35.59 11.00
N GLU A 461 -22.07 -36.09 11.26
CA GLU A 461 -21.05 -35.32 12.00
C GLU A 461 -20.46 -34.16 11.17
N GLU A 462 -20.32 -34.31 9.84
CA GLU A 462 -19.89 -33.20 8.97
C GLU A 462 -20.99 -32.15 8.79
N GLU A 463 -22.28 -32.53 8.68
CA GLU A 463 -23.39 -31.58 8.64
C GLU A 463 -23.54 -30.81 9.98
N GLU A 464 -23.32 -31.46 11.12
CA GLU A 464 -23.33 -30.78 12.43
C GLU A 464 -22.16 -29.80 12.63
N GLU A 465 -20.99 -30.06 12.04
CA GLU A 465 -19.86 -29.11 12.08
C GLU A 465 -20.08 -27.92 11.13
N GLU A 466 -20.69 -28.13 9.96
CA GLU A 466 -21.06 -27.04 9.05
C GLU A 466 -22.15 -26.14 9.66
N GLU A 467 -23.18 -26.69 10.31
CA GLU A 467 -24.21 -25.89 11.00
C GLU A 467 -23.61 -25.06 12.16
N LYS A 468 -22.67 -25.63 12.93
CA LYS A 468 -21.97 -24.90 14.01
C LYS A 468 -21.10 -23.76 13.46
N GLU A 469 -20.45 -23.96 12.31
CA GLU A 469 -19.70 -22.89 11.64
C GLU A 469 -20.62 -21.78 11.11
N GLU A 470 -21.80 -22.11 10.59
CA GLU A 470 -22.79 -21.12 10.15
C GLU A 470 -23.35 -20.31 11.33
N GLU A 471 -23.67 -20.95 12.46
CA GLU A 471 -24.11 -20.26 13.68
C GLU A 471 -23.03 -19.30 14.23
N GLU A 472 -21.76 -19.70 14.23
CA GLU A 472 -20.66 -18.81 14.63
C GLU A 472 -20.51 -17.61 13.67
N LYS A 473 -20.66 -17.84 12.36
CA LYS A 473 -20.62 -16.76 11.35
C LYS A 473 -21.78 -15.77 11.56
N GLU A 474 -22.99 -16.26 11.84
CA GLU A 474 -24.15 -15.42 12.16
C GLU A 474 -23.94 -14.61 13.45
N GLU A 475 -23.41 -15.22 14.52
CA GLU A 475 -23.18 -14.54 15.79
C GLU A 475 -22.10 -13.44 15.65
N VAL A 476 -21.07 -13.69 14.85
CA VAL A 476 -20.04 -12.69 14.49
C VAL A 476 -20.65 -11.55 13.67
N GLU A 477 -21.57 -11.84 12.75
CA GLU A 477 -22.27 -10.84 11.96
C GLU A 477 -23.21 -9.98 12.84
N GLU A 478 -23.91 -10.58 13.79
CA GLU A 478 -24.77 -9.89 14.75
C GLU A 478 -23.94 -8.98 15.68
N LYS A 479 -22.79 -9.47 16.17
CA LYS A 479 -21.81 -8.67 16.95
C LYS A 479 -21.30 -7.48 16.12
N LYS A 480 -21.03 -7.66 14.82
CA LYS A 480 -20.66 -6.57 13.89
C LYS A 480 -21.81 -5.56 13.71
N LYS A 481 -23.05 -6.02 13.50
CA LYS A 481 -24.25 -5.18 13.40
C LYS A 481 -24.47 -4.37 14.70
N LYS A 482 -24.37 -4.99 15.86
CA LYS A 482 -24.49 -4.36 17.19
C LYS A 482 -23.38 -3.32 17.45
N LYS A 483 -22.15 -3.58 17.02
CA LYS A 483 -21.02 -2.62 17.07
C LYS A 483 -21.27 -1.43 16.13
N LYS A 484 -21.81 -1.65 14.94
CA LYS A 484 -22.20 -0.60 13.97
C LYS A 484 -23.32 0.28 14.54
N ILE A 485 -24.33 -0.31 15.19
CA ILE A 485 -25.42 0.41 15.87
C ILE A 485 -24.88 1.23 17.06
N ARG A 486 -23.98 0.67 17.91
CA ARG A 486 -23.31 1.42 18.98
C ARG A 486 -22.51 2.61 18.45
N ARG A 487 -21.79 2.46 17.34
CA ARG A 487 -21.06 3.56 16.69
C ARG A 487 -22.01 4.64 16.16
N ARG A 488 -23.09 4.26 15.48
CA ARG A 488 -24.14 5.20 14.98
C ARG A 488 -24.81 5.96 16.12
N THR A 489 -25.18 5.29 17.21
CA THR A 489 -25.80 5.92 18.39
C THR A 489 -24.84 6.85 19.14
N ARG A 490 -23.55 6.49 19.27
CA ARG A 490 -22.51 7.38 19.80
C ARG A 490 -22.34 8.64 18.93
N LYS A 491 -22.26 8.49 17.59
CA LYS A 491 -22.17 9.63 16.65
C LYS A 491 -23.39 10.55 16.77
N LYS A 492 -24.60 9.99 16.89
CA LYS A 492 -25.85 10.75 17.11
C LYS A 492 -25.85 11.49 18.46
N LYS A 493 -25.35 10.88 19.54
CA LYS A 493 -25.18 11.52 20.86
C LYS A 493 -24.18 12.69 20.80
N ILE A 494 -23.05 12.53 20.10
CA ILE A 494 -22.05 13.60 19.93
C ILE A 494 -22.64 14.78 19.14
N ARG A 495 -23.32 14.52 18.01
CA ARG A 495 -24.02 15.56 17.23
C ARG A 495 -25.06 16.31 18.08
N ARG A 496 -25.88 15.59 18.86
CA ARG A 496 -26.85 16.19 19.79
C ARG A 496 -26.17 17.06 20.87
N ARG A 497 -25.06 16.61 21.46
CA ARG A 497 -24.27 17.40 22.42
C ARG A 497 -23.68 18.65 21.77
N GLY A 498 -23.16 18.55 20.54
CA GLY A 498 -22.67 19.68 19.75
C GLY A 498 -23.75 20.73 19.47
N MET A 499 -24.94 20.30 19.02
CA MET A 499 -26.08 21.20 18.83
C MET A 499 -26.52 21.88 20.13
N LYS A 500 -26.60 21.14 21.25
CA LYS A 500 -26.93 21.73 22.56
C LYS A 500 -25.91 22.80 22.98
N ARG A 501 -24.61 22.58 22.74
CA ARG A 501 -23.55 23.58 23.00
C ARG A 501 -23.72 24.82 22.11
N LYS A 502 -23.94 24.65 20.80
CA LYS A 502 -24.22 25.77 19.87
C LYS A 502 -25.45 26.57 20.28
N MET A 503 -26.55 25.90 20.65
CA MET A 503 -27.77 26.56 21.15
C MET A 503 -27.54 27.33 22.46
N LYS A 504 -26.76 26.78 23.40
CA LYS A 504 -26.38 27.47 24.64
C LYS A 504 -25.55 28.73 24.35
N GLN A 505 -24.61 28.66 23.42
CA GLN A 505 -23.80 29.81 22.98
C GLN A 505 -24.68 30.89 22.32
N LEU A 506 -25.59 30.52 21.42
CA LEU A 506 -26.53 31.45 20.79
C LEU A 506 -27.43 32.14 21.83
N ARG A 507 -27.96 31.39 22.80
CA ARG A 507 -28.76 31.94 23.91
C ARG A 507 -27.96 32.94 24.73
N ASN A 508 -26.69 32.63 25.02
CA ASN A 508 -25.79 33.54 25.74
C ASN A 508 -25.46 34.80 24.94
N LYS A 509 -25.20 34.69 23.62
CA LYS A 509 -25.00 35.84 22.73
C LYS A 509 -26.24 36.74 22.69
N ARG A 510 -27.45 36.16 22.55
CA ARG A 510 -28.72 36.91 22.61
C ARG A 510 -28.91 37.62 23.96
N ARG A 511 -28.61 36.95 25.08
CA ARG A 511 -28.65 37.58 26.43
C ARG A 511 -27.65 38.73 26.55
N LYS A 512 -26.40 38.58 26.09
CA LYS A 512 -25.41 39.67 26.07
C LYS A 512 -25.88 40.86 25.21
N LYS A 513 -26.43 40.62 24.02
CA LYS A 513 -26.98 41.66 23.14
C LYS A 513 -28.13 42.43 23.81
N ARG A 514 -29.06 41.72 24.47
CA ARG A 514 -30.15 42.34 25.26
C ARG A 514 -29.61 43.20 26.41
N ARG A 515 -28.60 42.74 27.16
CA ARG A 515 -27.95 43.51 28.24
C ARG A 515 -27.27 44.78 27.70
N LEU A 516 -26.58 44.68 26.56
CA LEU A 516 -25.93 45.83 25.92
C LEU A 516 -26.97 46.87 25.45
N HIS A 517 -28.06 46.41 24.83
CA HIS A 517 -29.16 47.28 24.40
C HIS A 517 -29.81 48.00 25.59
N ARG A 518 -30.07 47.30 26.71
CA ARG A 518 -30.57 47.93 27.95
C ARG A 518 -29.58 48.96 28.51
N ARG A 519 -28.27 48.68 28.48
CA ARG A 519 -27.23 49.65 28.88
C ARG A 519 -27.21 50.89 27.98
N LYS A 520 -27.32 50.72 26.66
CA LYS A 520 -27.41 51.84 25.70
C LYS A 520 -28.64 52.71 25.97
N LYS A 521 -29.84 52.11 26.11
CA LYS A 521 -31.07 52.83 26.47
C LYS A 521 -30.93 53.61 27.79
N ARG A 522 -30.34 53.01 28.82
CA ARG A 522 -30.08 53.71 30.10
C ARG A 522 -29.14 54.92 29.93
N LYS A 523 -28.07 54.79 29.14
CA LYS A 523 -27.15 55.91 28.84
C LYS A 523 -27.85 57.04 28.08
N GLU A 524 -28.71 56.68 27.13
CA GLU A 524 -29.48 57.64 26.35
C GLU A 524 -30.52 58.40 27.19
N VAL A 525 -31.25 57.70 28.06
CA VAL A 525 -32.16 58.33 29.03
C VAL A 525 -31.40 59.29 29.95
N LYS A 526 -30.22 58.91 30.45
CA LYS A 526 -29.37 59.81 31.25
C LYS A 526 -28.94 61.06 30.47
N ARG A 527 -28.57 60.92 29.19
CA ARG A 527 -28.24 62.06 28.32
C ARG A 527 -29.43 62.98 28.10
N ARG A 528 -30.63 62.42 27.85
CA ARG A 528 -31.88 63.18 27.74
C ARG A 528 -32.19 63.95 29.02
N LEU A 529 -32.11 63.30 30.18
CA LEU A 529 -32.32 63.95 31.49
C LEU A 529 -31.33 65.09 31.72
N LYS A 530 -30.05 64.92 31.37
CA LYS A 530 -29.03 66.00 31.47
C LYS A 530 -29.37 67.19 30.58
N ARG A 531 -29.84 66.96 29.35
CA ARG A 531 -30.31 68.02 28.44
C ARG A 531 -31.53 68.75 28.98
N VAL A 532 -32.50 68.03 29.58
CA VAL A 532 -33.69 68.64 30.20
C VAL A 532 -33.32 69.49 31.41
N ARG A 533 -32.41 69.01 32.28
CA ARG A 533 -31.91 69.81 33.41
C ARG A 533 -31.21 71.08 32.95
N SER A 534 -30.31 70.98 31.96
CA SER A 534 -29.63 72.16 31.39
C SER A 534 -30.61 73.15 30.74
N ARG A 535 -31.66 72.67 30.05
CA ARG A 535 -32.73 73.55 29.53
C ARG A 535 -33.52 74.23 30.66
N LYS A 536 -33.82 73.53 31.75
CA LYS A 536 -34.48 74.13 32.92
C LYS A 536 -33.60 75.18 33.59
N GLU A 537 -32.31 74.93 33.76
CA GLU A 537 -31.34 75.91 34.29
C GLU A 537 -31.24 77.14 33.38
N LYS A 538 -31.10 76.95 32.06
CA LYS A 538 -31.11 78.07 31.09
C LYS A 538 -32.39 78.89 31.14
N LYS A 539 -33.56 78.24 31.27
CA LYS A 539 -34.83 78.95 31.45
C LYS A 539 -34.90 79.71 32.77
N LYS A 540 -34.35 79.14 33.86
CA LYS A 540 -34.29 79.80 35.16
C LYS A 540 -33.38 81.04 35.11
N LEU A 541 -32.19 80.91 34.51
CA LEU A 541 -31.28 82.04 34.27
C LEU A 541 -31.92 83.10 33.36
N HIS A 542 -32.58 82.69 32.27
CA HIS A 542 -33.27 83.64 31.40
C HIS A 542 -34.41 84.36 32.12
N SER A 543 -35.19 83.67 32.94
CA SER A 543 -36.23 84.28 33.79
C SER A 543 -35.64 85.25 34.81
N GLN A 544 -34.47 84.94 35.37
CA GLN A 544 -33.78 85.79 36.35
C GLN A 544 -33.22 87.05 35.68
N VAL A 545 -32.60 86.91 34.50
CA VAL A 545 -32.14 88.04 33.67
C VAL A 545 -33.33 88.88 33.18
N SER A 546 -34.43 88.27 32.75
CA SER A 546 -35.64 89.00 32.36
C SER A 546 -36.28 89.73 33.54
N PHE A 547 -36.21 89.17 34.75
CA PHE A 547 -36.65 89.84 35.97
C PHE A 547 -35.73 91.02 36.33
N GLU A 548 -34.41 90.85 36.26
CA GLU A 548 -33.43 91.93 36.48
C GLU A 548 -33.57 93.06 35.44
N ILE A 549 -33.81 92.73 34.16
CA ILE A 549 -34.06 93.72 33.11
C ILE A 549 -35.38 94.46 33.39
N ALA A 550 -36.46 93.76 33.76
CA ALA A 550 -37.75 94.38 34.07
C ALA A 550 -37.69 95.29 35.31
N TRP A 551 -36.84 94.96 36.30
CA TRP A 551 -36.59 95.82 37.46
C TRP A 551 -35.62 96.97 37.16
N GLY A 552 -34.66 96.78 36.25
CA GLY A 552 -33.67 97.79 35.87
C GLY A 552 -34.19 98.88 34.91
N THR A 553 -35.27 98.62 34.17
CA THR A 553 -35.84 99.58 33.19
C THR A 553 -37.03 100.39 33.72
N ASN A 554 -37.25 100.46 35.04
CA ASN A 554 -38.39 101.16 35.64
C ASN A 554 -37.89 102.38 36.47
N PRO A 555 -37.89 103.62 35.94
CA PRO A 555 -37.35 104.80 36.63
C PRO A 555 -38.24 105.37 37.76
N HIS A 556 -39.15 104.57 38.34
CA HIS A 556 -40.16 105.12 39.26
C HIS A 556 -40.33 104.36 40.60
N MET A 557 -39.44 103.43 40.96
CA MET A 557 -39.52 102.68 42.23
C MET A 557 -38.26 102.70 43.09
N SER A 558 -37.47 103.78 43.01
CA SER A 558 -36.31 104.05 43.90
C SER A 558 -36.69 104.78 45.20
N HIS A 559 -37.96 104.72 45.62
CA HIS A 559 -38.44 105.29 46.88
C HIS A 559 -39.50 104.39 47.49
N MET A 560 -39.15 103.20 47.99
CA MET A 560 -39.97 102.42 48.96
C MET A 560 -39.23 101.17 49.47
N ALA A 561 -37.96 101.30 49.83
CA ALA A 561 -37.23 100.26 50.57
C ALA A 561 -36.33 100.90 51.64
N SER A 562 -36.97 101.65 52.53
CA SER A 562 -36.41 102.08 53.82
C SER A 562 -37.50 101.95 54.88
N SER A 563 -37.97 100.71 55.10
CA SER A 563 -38.74 100.25 56.26
C SER A 563 -39.05 98.76 56.11
N CYS A 564 -38.07 97.92 56.43
CA CYS A 564 -38.18 96.58 57.03
C CYS A 564 -36.76 96.03 57.23
#